data_AF-A0A3N6FDM5-F1
#
_entry.id   AF-A0A3N6FDM5-F1
#
_cell.length_a   1.000
_cell.length_b   1.000
_cell.length_c   1.000
_cell.angle_alpha   90.00
_cell.angle_beta   90.00
_cell.angle_gamma   90.00
#
_symmetry.space_group_name_H-M   'P 1'
#
loop_
_entity.id
_entity.type
_entity.pdbx_description
1 polymer ?
#
loop_
_entity_poly.entity_id
_entity_poly.type
_entity_poly.pdbx_seq_one_letter_code
_entity_poly.pdbx_strand_id
1 'polypeptide(L)' 'MVPHRTGRRLAELLPRGRYVEIPEAGTLVPMDNPAALAQELRRFIKEDA' A
#
# COMPACT_ATOMS: atom_id res chain seq x y z
N MET A 1 11.05 -7.88 -7.73
CA MET A 1 9.74 -7.21 -7.57
C MET A 1 8.76 -8.23 -6.99
N VAL A 2 7.98 -7.88 -5.96
CA VAL A 2 6.92 -8.75 -5.43
C VAL A 2 5.77 -8.76 -6.45
N PRO A 3 5.34 -9.92 -6.97
CA PRO A 3 4.20 -9.95 -7.90
C PRO A 3 2.92 -9.42 -7.24
N HIS A 4 2.09 -8.70 -7.99
CA HIS A 4 0.82 -8.13 -7.49
C HIS A 4 -0.06 -9.17 -6.79
N ARG A 5 -0.13 -10.39 -7.35
CA ARG A 5 -0.88 -11.52 -6.77
C ARG A 5 -0.38 -11.89 -5.36
N THR A 6 0.94 -11.86 -5.15
CA THR A 6 1.54 -12.14 -3.84
C THR A 6 1.21 -11.02 -2.85
N GLY A 7 1.27 -9.76 -3.29
CA GLY A 7 0.89 -8.62 -2.45
C GLY A 7 -0.57 -8.67 -1.99
N ARG A 8 -1.50 -9.02 -2.89
CA ARG A 8 -2.93 -9.20 -2.54
C ARG A 8 -3.12 -10.30 -1.50
N ARG A 9 -2.48 -11.45 -1.71
CA ARG A 9 -2.55 -12.58 -0.76
C ARG A 9 -2.00 -12.22 0.61
N LEU A 10 -0.94 -11.40 0.70
CA LEU A 10 -0.41 -10.95 1.99
C LEU A 10 -1.38 -10.04 2.74
N ALA A 11 -2.08 -9.14 2.04
CA ALA A 11 -3.09 -8.28 2.65
C ALA A 11 -4.25 -9.09 3.24
N GLU A 12 -4.70 -10.14 2.56
CA GLU A 12 -5.78 -11.03 3.02
C GLU A 12 -5.45 -11.79 4.31
N LEU A 13 -4.16 -11.96 4.65
CA LEU A 13 -3.74 -12.68 5.86
C LEU A 13 -3.77 -11.83 7.13
N LEU A 14 -3.83 -10.51 7.00
CA LEU A 14 -3.80 -9.58 8.13
C LEU A 14 -5.23 -9.09 8.42
N PRO A 15 -5.67 -9.02 9.69
CA PRO A 15 -7.05 -8.62 10.04
C PRO A 15 -7.48 -7.26 9.48
N ARG A 16 -6.52 -6.37 9.22
CA ARG A 16 -6.73 -5.04 8.63
C ARG A 16 -5.88 -4.81 7.39
N GLY A 17 -5.31 -5.88 6.81
CA GLY A 17 -4.46 -5.76 5.63
C GLY A 17 -5.26 -5.26 4.43
N ARG A 18 -4.67 -4.33 3.69
CA ARG A 18 -5.26 -3.78 2.47
C ARG A 18 -4.22 -3.76 1.37
N TYR A 19 -4.65 -4.10 0.16
CA TYR A 19 -3.83 -3.97 -1.03
C TYR A 19 -4.26 -2.73 -1.79
N VAL A 20 -3.33 -1.79 -1.99
CA VAL A 20 -3.56 -0.54 -2.72
C VAL A 20 -2.49 -0.42 -3.80
N GLU A 21 -2.91 -0.08 -5.01
CA GLU A 21 -2.00 0.20 -6.13
C GLU A 21 -1.71 1.70 -6.15
N ILE A 22 -0.43 2.07 -6.10
CA ILE A 22 0.02 3.46 -6.20
C ILE A 22 0.40 3.73 -7.67
N PRO A 23 -0.27 4.67 -8.35
CA PRO A 23 0.05 4.99 -9.74
C PRO A 23 1.49 5.46 -9.91
N GLU A 24 2.09 5.11 -11.05
CA GLU A 24 3.44 5.52 -11.44
C GLU A 24 4.54 5.17 -10.42
N ALA A 25 4.38 4.07 -9.65
CA ALA A 25 5.34 3.63 -8.65
C ALA A 25 5.79 2.18 -8.86
N GLY A 26 7.09 1.94 -8.71
CA GLY A 26 7.71 0.63 -8.79
C GLY A 26 7.96 0.02 -7.41
N THR A 27 9.14 -0.61 -7.23
CA THR A 27 9.50 -1.22 -5.94
C THR A 27 9.76 -0.16 -4.85
N LEU A 28 10.21 1.03 -5.24
CA LEU A 28 10.56 2.11 -4.31
C LEU A 28 9.47 3.17 -4.26
N VAL A 29 8.24 2.75 -3.92
CA VAL A 29 7.07 3.63 -3.77
C VAL A 29 7.34 4.93 -3.00
N PRO A 30 8.10 4.95 -1.88
CA PRO A 30 8.39 6.21 -1.17
C PRO A 30 9.21 7.22 -1.99
N MET A 31 9.99 6.77 -2.97
CA MET A 31 10.78 7.61 -3.86
C MET A 31 9.99 7.99 -5.11
N ASP A 32 9.27 7.02 -5.68
CA ASP A 32 8.56 7.20 -6.95
C ASP A 32 7.32 8.09 -6.78
N ASN A 33 6.56 7.90 -5.69
CA ASN A 33 5.34 8.67 -5.43
C ASN A 33 5.10 8.90 -3.91
N PRO A 34 5.92 9.76 -3.28
CA PRO A 34 5.85 10.02 -1.83
C PRO A 34 4.50 10.61 -1.40
N ALA A 35 3.86 11.41 -2.25
CA ALA A 35 2.60 12.07 -1.92
C ALA A 35 1.44 11.08 -1.83
N ALA A 36 1.29 10.19 -2.83
CA ALA A 36 0.25 9.16 -2.82
C ALA A 36 0.46 8.16 -1.67
N LEU A 37 1.71 7.75 -1.41
CA LEU A 37 2.02 6.90 -0.27
C LEU A 37 1.61 7.55 1.06
N ALA A 38 2.00 8.80 1.28
CA ALA A 38 1.66 9.52 2.50
C ALA A 38 0.14 9.69 2.68
N GLN A 39 -0.60 9.88 1.59
CA GLN A 39 -2.07 9.96 1.63
C GLN A 39 -2.70 8.63 2.07
N GLU A 40 -2.28 7.50 1.49
CA GLU A 40 -2.82 6.19 1.85
C GLU A 40 -2.46 5.78 3.27
N LEU A 41 -1.23 6.07 3.73
CA LEU A 41 -0.84 5.84 5.12
C LEU A 41 -1.68 6.68 6.10
N ARG A 42 -1.91 7.96 5.79
CA ARG A 42 -2.78 8.82 6.62
C ARG A 42 -4.22 8.32 6.66
N ARG A 43 -4.75 7.85 5.53
CA ARG A 43 -6.09 7.24 5.47
C ARG A 43 -6.16 6.00 6.35
N PHE A 44 -5.20 5.08 6.18
CA PHE A 44 -5.12 3.85 6.95
C PHE A 44 -5.08 4.11 8.46
N ILE A 45 -4.21 5.01 8.92
CA ILE A 45 -4.07 5.35 10.34
C ILE A 45 -5.35 6.00 10.90
N LYS A 46 -5.99 6.89 10.14
CA LYS A 46 -7.20 7.59 10.60
C LYS A 46 -8.44 6.71 10.72
N GLU A 47 -8.57 5.70 9.87
CA GLU A 47 -9.70 4.77 9.93
C GLU A 47 -9.60 3.78 11.10
N ASP A 48 -8.41 3.67 11.71
CA ASP A 48 -8.09 2.78 12.82
C ASP A 48 -8.02 3.49 14.19
N ALA A 49 -8.31 4.80 14.24
CA ALA A 49 -8.39 5.63 15.45
C ALA A 49 -9.86 5.87 15.85
#